data_AF-A0A848UWN1-F1
#
_entry.id   AF-A0A848UWN1-F1
#
_cell.length_a   1.000
_cell.length_b   1.000
_cell.length_c   1.000
_cell.angle_alpha   90.00
_cell.angle_beta   90.00
_cell.angle_gamma   90.00
#
_symmetry.space_group_name_H-M   'P 1'
#
loop_
_entity.id
_entity.type
_entity.pdbx_description
1 polymer ?
#
loop_
_entity_poly.entity_id
_entity_poly.type
_entity_poly.pdbx_seq_one_letter_code
_entity_poly.pdbx_strand_id
1 'polypeptide(L)'
;MKTLILFLLALPLVGFSQISIEEYERKVTSNLDSLEYLNPIYASSECGEVFVNTSDQMFSGGCMGTLVRTYRFSDECGNTARAEKYISLRDTEAPYFVKRFPDQEVPRGEVPLAPQAEAGDNSGMPVEIKFSERKTEGKVIREWIATDRCGNSSTMRQVLTLVDS
;
A
#
# COMPACT_ATOMS: atom_id res chain seq x y z
N MET A 1 -1.94 -21.05 0.11
CA MET A 1 -2.22 -21.81 1.34
C MET A 1 -1.57 -21.09 2.51
N LYS A 2 -2.33 -20.40 3.35
CA LYS A 2 -1.88 -19.94 4.67
C LYS A 2 -3.01 -20.17 5.66
N THR A 3 -2.81 -21.14 6.53
CA THR A 3 -3.53 -21.31 7.79
C THR A 3 -3.10 -20.20 8.73
N LEU A 4 -4.03 -19.46 9.34
CA LEU A 4 -3.73 -18.68 10.55
C LEU A 4 -4.99 -18.37 11.36
N ILE A 5 -4.77 -18.20 12.66
CA ILE A 5 -5.68 -18.43 13.78
C ILE A 5 -6.51 -17.17 14.07
N LEU A 6 -7.84 -17.34 14.09
CA LEU A 6 -8.84 -16.33 14.38
C LEU A 6 -9.00 -16.15 15.90
N PHE A 7 -8.68 -14.97 16.45
CA PHE A 7 -9.15 -14.56 17.77
C PHE A 7 -10.36 -13.63 17.59
N LEU A 8 -11.53 -14.24 17.44
CA LEU A 8 -12.80 -13.54 17.52
C LEU A 8 -13.15 -13.33 18.99
N LEU A 9 -12.89 -12.14 19.54
CA LEU A 9 -13.48 -11.73 20.82
C LEU A 9 -14.90 -11.21 20.57
N ALA A 10 -15.82 -12.13 20.29
CA ALA A 10 -17.24 -11.83 20.42
C ALA A 10 -17.58 -11.77 21.92
N LEU A 11 -17.88 -10.58 22.42
CA LEU A 11 -18.54 -10.42 23.73
C LEU A 11 -19.92 -11.12 23.66
N PRO A 12 -20.46 -11.62 24.79
CA PRO A 12 -21.59 -12.55 24.78
C PRO A 12 -22.77 -12.05 23.92
N LEU A 13 -23.21 -12.94 23.03
CA LEU A 13 -24.36 -12.80 22.13
C LEU A 13 -25.66 -12.89 22.95
N VAL A 14 -26.01 -11.87 23.72
CA VAL A 14 -27.36 -11.80 24.28
C VAL A 14 -28.27 -11.35 23.14
N GLY A 15 -29.14 -12.24 22.65
CA GLY A 15 -30.20 -11.91 21.68
C GLY A 15 -29.86 -12.01 20.19
N PHE A 16 -28.62 -12.34 19.82
CA PHE A 16 -28.24 -12.59 18.41
C PHE A 16 -28.03 -14.09 18.16
N SER A 17 -28.58 -14.59 17.05
CA SER A 17 -28.51 -16.02 16.69
C SER A 17 -27.23 -16.38 15.92
N GLN A 18 -26.65 -15.42 15.17
CA GLN A 18 -25.37 -15.60 14.48
C GLN A 18 -24.71 -14.25 14.20
N ILE A 19 -23.38 -14.18 14.37
CA ILE A 19 -22.54 -13.09 13.85
C ILE A 19 -21.31 -13.73 13.20
N SER A 20 -21.07 -13.45 11.92
CA SER A 20 -19.89 -13.94 11.19
C SER A 20 -19.26 -12.86 10.32
N ILE A 21 -17.93 -12.84 10.32
CA ILE A 21 -17.10 -11.92 9.54
C ILE A 21 -16.18 -12.77 8.68
N GLU A 22 -16.27 -12.63 7.35
CA GLU A 22 -15.32 -13.30 6.45
C GLU A 22 -13.99 -12.54 6.38
N GLU A 23 -12.89 -13.25 6.18
CA GLU A 23 -11.56 -12.66 5.97
C GLU A 23 -11.38 -12.21 4.52
N TYR A 24 -10.67 -11.10 4.31
CA TYR A 24 -10.19 -10.69 2.99
C TYR A 24 -8.90 -9.90 3.17
N GLU A 25 -7.82 -10.41 2.60
CA GLU A 25 -6.58 -9.66 2.46
C GLU A 25 -6.74 -8.75 1.23
N ARG A 26 -6.80 -7.42 1.44
CA ARG A 26 -6.71 -6.45 0.34
C ARG A 26 -5.30 -5.89 0.26
N LYS A 27 -4.71 -5.92 -0.93
CA LYS A 27 -3.57 -5.06 -1.30
C LYS A 27 -4.08 -3.62 -1.31
N VAL A 28 -3.70 -2.80 -0.34
CA VAL A 28 -4.04 -1.37 -0.35
C VAL A 28 -3.13 -0.68 -1.35
N THR A 29 -3.70 -0.28 -2.49
CA THR A 29 -2.97 0.26 -3.65
C THR A 29 -3.01 1.78 -3.74
N SER A 30 -3.65 2.49 -2.81
CA SER A 30 -3.66 3.95 -2.76
C SER A 30 -4.13 4.44 -1.38
N ASN A 31 -3.95 5.75 -1.15
CA ASN A 31 -4.44 6.53 -0.02
C ASN A 31 -5.68 5.91 0.65
N LEU A 32 -5.67 5.98 1.99
CA LEU A 32 -6.63 5.42 2.95
C LEU A 32 -8.12 5.81 2.74
N ASP A 33 -8.47 6.47 1.65
CA ASP A 33 -9.77 7.07 1.36
C ASP A 33 -10.75 6.16 0.59
N SER A 34 -10.43 4.87 0.35
CA SER A 34 -11.39 3.94 -0.26
C SER A 34 -11.62 2.65 0.53
N LEU A 35 -11.72 2.78 1.86
CA LEU A 35 -12.06 1.71 2.81
C LEU A 35 -13.57 1.34 2.84
N GLU A 36 -14.32 1.67 1.78
CA GLU A 36 -15.77 1.41 1.69
C GLU A 36 -16.15 -0.07 1.51
N TYR A 37 -15.19 -0.96 1.23
CA TYR A 37 -15.48 -2.37 0.98
C TYR A 37 -14.58 -3.28 1.80
N LEU A 38 -14.91 -3.43 3.09
CA LEU A 38 -14.37 -4.50 3.94
C LEU A 38 -15.50 -5.47 4.26
N ASN A 39 -15.66 -6.46 3.37
CA ASN A 39 -16.45 -7.69 3.44
C ASN A 39 -17.91 -7.59 3.91
N PRO A 40 -18.81 -8.43 3.37
CA PRO A 40 -20.12 -8.56 3.97
C PRO A 40 -19.96 -9.07 5.41
N ILE A 41 -20.61 -8.38 6.35
CA ILE A 41 -20.82 -8.87 7.69
C ILE A 41 -22.22 -9.48 7.76
N TYR A 42 -22.31 -10.70 8.26
CA TYR A 42 -23.59 -11.38 8.40
C TYR A 42 -23.95 -11.45 9.87
N ALA A 43 -25.09 -10.87 10.22
CA ALA A 43 -25.68 -10.97 11.53
C ALA A 43 -27.17 -11.29 11.41
N SER A 44 -27.65 -12.20 12.23
CA SER A 44 -29.07 -12.53 12.35
C SER A 44 -29.51 -12.40 13.81
N SER A 45 -30.73 -11.89 13.99
CA SER A 45 -31.41 -11.84 15.28
C SER A 45 -32.76 -12.54 15.17
N GLU A 46 -33.20 -13.16 16.26
CA GLU A 46 -34.56 -13.69 16.38
C GLU A 46 -35.59 -12.56 16.62
N CYS A 47 -35.11 -11.36 16.95
CA CYS A 47 -35.90 -10.17 17.27
C CYS A 47 -36.22 -9.28 16.06
N GLY A 48 -35.84 -9.67 14.84
CA GLY A 48 -36.11 -8.90 13.63
C GLY A 48 -34.86 -8.31 12.99
N GLU A 49 -34.98 -7.10 12.44
CA GLU A 49 -33.91 -6.45 11.69
C GLU A 49 -32.67 -6.18 12.57
N VAL A 50 -31.49 -6.36 11.99
CA VAL A 50 -30.20 -6.07 12.64
C VAL A 50 -29.59 -4.82 12.00
N PHE A 51 -29.35 -3.82 12.83
CA PHE A 51 -28.64 -2.61 12.46
C PHE A 51 -27.15 -2.76 12.77
N VAL A 52 -26.30 -2.31 11.84
CA VAL A 52 -24.84 -2.40 11.97
C VAL A 52 -24.23 -1.01 11.85
N ASN A 53 -23.41 -0.64 12.82
CA ASN A 53 -22.59 0.57 12.79
C ASN A 53 -21.11 0.19 12.87
N THR A 54 -20.27 0.84 12.06
CA THR A 54 -18.83 0.57 12.00
C THR A 54 -18.03 1.79 12.44
N SER A 55 -16.91 1.54 13.13
CA SER A 55 -15.93 2.58 13.44
C SER A 55 -14.53 2.05 13.23
N ASP A 56 -13.70 2.86 12.58
CA ASP A 56 -12.34 2.53 12.18
C ASP A 56 -11.31 3.24 13.04
N GLN A 57 -10.29 2.50 13.47
CA GLN A 57 -9.14 3.05 14.16
C GLN A 57 -7.86 2.62 13.47
N MET A 58 -7.10 3.59 12.97
CA MET A 58 -5.83 3.36 12.29
C MET A 58 -4.67 3.33 13.29
N PHE A 59 -3.86 2.29 13.20
CA PHE A 59 -2.56 2.17 13.86
C PHE A 59 -1.49 2.03 12.77
N SER A 60 -1.08 3.15 12.16
CA SER A 60 -0.07 3.14 11.10
C SER A 60 1.34 3.37 11.63
N GLY A 61 2.31 2.71 11.00
CA GLY A 61 3.73 2.93 11.16
C GLY A 61 4.40 2.93 9.78
N GLY A 62 4.28 4.04 9.04
CA GLY A 62 4.93 4.28 7.74
C GLY A 62 4.62 3.23 6.66
N CYS A 63 5.31 2.10 6.72
CA CYS A 63 5.27 1.00 5.73
C CYS A 63 4.30 -0.13 6.05
N MET A 64 3.93 -0.24 7.32
CA MET A 64 2.96 -1.21 7.79
C MET A 64 1.97 -0.50 8.70
N GLY A 65 0.71 -0.84 8.56
CA GLY A 65 -0.33 -0.36 9.45
C GLY A 65 -1.23 -1.50 9.89
N THR A 66 -1.98 -1.27 10.95
CA THR A 66 -3.12 -2.09 11.33
C THR A 66 -4.33 -1.19 11.41
N LEU A 67 -5.36 -1.49 10.64
CA LEU A 67 -6.68 -0.90 10.80
C LEU A 67 -7.50 -1.83 11.69
N VAL A 68 -8.01 -1.31 12.79
CA VAL A 68 -8.99 -2.00 13.63
C VAL A 68 -10.37 -1.48 13.28
N ARG A 69 -11.20 -2.34 12.70
CA ARG A 69 -12.61 -2.04 12.43
C ARG A 69 -13.46 -2.66 13.54
N THR A 70 -14.19 -1.81 14.25
CA THR A 70 -15.17 -2.23 15.26
C THR A 70 -16.56 -2.24 14.64
N TYR A 71 -17.26 -3.35 14.77
CA TYR A 71 -18.67 -3.52 14.41
C TYR A 71 -19.52 -3.46 15.68
N ARG A 72 -20.56 -2.64 15.66
CA ARG A 72 -21.59 -2.57 16.70
C ARG A 72 -22.92 -2.98 16.08
N PHE A 73 -23.56 -3.97 16.68
CA PHE A 73 -24.85 -4.49 16.24
C PHE A 73 -25.92 -4.07 17.24
N SER A 74 -27.11 -3.77 16.74
CA SER A 74 -28.32 -3.63 17.53
C SER A 74 -29.51 -4.25 16.81
N ASP A 75 -30.48 -4.77 17.56
CA ASP A 75 -31.75 -5.27 17.01
C ASP A 75 -32.97 -4.52 17.59
N GLU A 76 -34.16 -4.83 17.10
CA GLU A 76 -35.42 -4.18 17.51
C GLU A 76 -35.81 -4.45 18.97
N CYS A 77 -35.28 -5.52 19.58
CA CYS A 77 -35.47 -5.83 21.00
C CYS A 77 -34.53 -5.03 21.92
N GLY A 78 -33.60 -4.25 21.36
CA GLY A 78 -32.60 -3.51 22.12
C GLY A 78 -31.38 -4.34 22.53
N ASN A 79 -31.20 -5.55 21.96
CA ASN A 79 -29.98 -6.31 22.16
C ASN A 79 -28.82 -5.64 21.43
N THR A 80 -27.61 -5.77 21.97
CA THR A 80 -26.41 -5.23 21.34
C THR A 80 -25.27 -6.23 21.34
N ALA A 81 -24.43 -6.19 20.31
CA ALA A 81 -23.22 -6.98 20.21
C ALA A 81 -22.06 -6.16 19.64
N ARG A 82 -20.83 -6.59 19.89
CA ARG A 82 -19.62 -5.98 19.35
C ARG A 82 -18.67 -7.03 18.81
N ALA A 83 -18.06 -6.73 17.67
CA ALA A 83 -16.96 -7.52 17.10
C ALA A 83 -15.86 -6.59 16.59
N GLU A 84 -14.62 -7.08 16.56
CA GLU A 84 -13.47 -6.35 16.04
C GLU A 84 -12.77 -7.16 14.95
N LYS A 85 -12.28 -6.46 13.91
CA LYS A 85 -11.46 -7.02 12.84
C LYS A 85 -10.15 -6.26 12.75
N TYR A 86 -9.04 -6.98 12.82
CA TYR A 86 -7.70 -6.45 12.63
C TYR A 86 -7.28 -6.65 11.18
N ILE A 87 -6.94 -5.56 10.49
CA ILE A 87 -6.62 -5.54 9.07
C ILE A 87 -5.19 -5.04 8.92
N SER A 88 -4.28 -5.89 8.44
CA SER A 88 -2.91 -5.48 8.16
C SER A 88 -2.84 -4.71 6.85
N LEU A 89 -2.21 -3.54 6.89
CA LEU A 89 -1.91 -2.69 5.76
C LEU A 89 -0.42 -2.80 5.45
N ARG A 90 -0.09 -2.90 4.17
CA ARG A 90 1.29 -2.96 3.70
C ARG A 90 1.43 -2.14 2.43
N ASP A 91 2.42 -1.28 2.41
CA ASP A 91 2.83 -0.64 1.17
C ASP A 91 3.60 -1.62 0.27
N THR A 92 3.21 -1.65 -0.99
CA THR A 92 3.69 -2.60 -2.00
C THR A 92 3.83 -1.95 -3.37
N GLU A 93 3.57 -0.65 -3.48
CA GLU A 93 3.74 0.10 -4.71
C GLU A 93 5.16 0.67 -4.73
N ALA A 94 5.78 0.71 -5.91
CA ALA A 94 7.12 1.26 -6.04
C ALA A 94 7.08 2.77 -6.27
N PRO A 95 8.13 3.52 -5.88
CA PRO A 95 8.27 4.92 -6.25
C PRO A 95 8.21 5.16 -7.75
N TYR A 96 7.87 6.38 -8.15
CA TYR A 96 7.89 6.84 -9.55
C TYR A 96 8.88 7.99 -9.74
N PHE A 97 9.57 8.01 -10.89
CA PHE A 97 10.40 9.14 -11.29
C PHE A 97 9.54 10.26 -11.86
N VAL A 98 9.74 11.50 -11.38
CA VAL A 98 9.00 12.70 -11.81
C VAL A 98 9.31 13.05 -13.27
N LYS A 99 10.55 12.82 -13.69
CA LYS A 99 11.02 13.05 -15.05
C LYS A 99 11.83 11.86 -15.55
N ARG A 100 11.68 11.54 -16.84
CA ARG A 100 12.52 10.56 -17.54
C ARG A 100 13.63 11.27 -18.31
N PHE A 101 14.81 10.64 -18.34
CA PHE A 101 15.94 11.08 -19.16
C PHE A 101 16.07 10.16 -20.38
N PRO A 102 15.80 10.66 -21.60
CA PRO A 102 15.89 9.84 -22.80
C PRO A 102 17.33 9.54 -23.15
N ASP A 103 17.51 8.47 -23.92
CA ASP A 103 18.78 8.17 -24.57
C ASP A 103 19.12 9.26 -25.58
N GLN A 104 20.42 9.52 -25.78
CA GLN A 104 20.90 10.57 -26.68
C GLN A 104 22.30 10.26 -27.22
N GLU A 105 22.63 10.86 -28.35
CA GLU A 105 24.00 10.88 -28.88
C GLU A 105 24.74 12.11 -28.36
N VAL A 106 26.00 11.93 -27.97
CA VAL A 106 26.86 13.02 -27.49
C VAL A 106 28.27 12.88 -28.08
N PRO A 107 28.99 13.98 -28.36
CA PRO A 107 30.33 13.92 -28.89
C PRO A 107 31.30 13.18 -27.95
N ARG A 108 32.22 12.40 -28.53
CA ARG A 108 33.27 11.69 -27.81
C ARG A 108 34.23 12.71 -27.17
N GLY A 109 34.00 13.01 -25.89
CA GLY A 109 34.78 13.98 -25.12
C GLY A 109 33.91 15.00 -24.39
N GLU A 110 32.65 15.15 -24.80
CA GLU A 110 31.70 16.14 -24.27
C GLU A 110 30.52 15.45 -23.57
N VAL A 111 30.81 14.44 -22.75
CA VAL A 111 29.77 13.76 -21.97
C VAL A 111 29.20 14.76 -20.94
N PRO A 112 27.91 15.14 -21.02
CA PRO A 112 27.33 16.10 -20.08
C PRO A 112 27.31 15.51 -18.67
N LEU A 113 27.26 16.34 -17.63
CA LEU A 113 27.04 15.86 -16.27
C LEU A 113 25.71 15.11 -16.15
N ALA A 114 25.63 14.20 -15.18
CA ALA A 114 24.39 13.49 -14.91
C ALA A 114 23.32 14.46 -14.37
N PRO A 115 22.10 14.46 -14.94
CA PRO A 115 21.02 15.26 -14.38
C PRO A 115 20.64 14.73 -12.99
N GLN A 116 20.17 15.63 -12.13
CA GLN A 116 19.58 15.25 -10.85
C GLN A 116 18.22 14.60 -11.09
N ALA A 117 18.03 13.38 -10.57
CA ALA A 117 16.75 12.70 -10.61
C ALA A 117 15.87 13.11 -9.44
N GLU A 118 14.57 13.12 -9.66
CA GLU A 118 13.54 13.32 -8.65
C GLU A 118 12.56 12.15 -8.73
N ALA A 119 12.15 11.65 -7.56
CA ALA A 119 11.16 10.58 -7.45
C ALA A 119 10.17 10.92 -6.33
N GLY A 120 8.92 10.49 -6.52
CA GLY A 120 7.85 10.55 -5.54
C GLY A 120 7.31 9.16 -5.26
N ASP A 121 6.47 9.08 -4.25
CA ASP A 121 5.80 7.84 -3.84
C ASP A 121 4.37 8.13 -3.38
N ASN A 122 3.48 7.15 -3.48
CA ASN A 122 2.06 7.32 -3.10
C ASN A 122 1.87 7.47 -1.58
N SER A 123 2.85 7.06 -0.76
CA SER A 123 2.81 7.24 0.70
C SER A 123 3.10 8.68 1.14
N GLY A 124 3.59 9.54 0.24
CA GLY A 124 4.01 10.92 0.57
C GLY A 124 5.30 11.00 1.38
N MET A 125 5.96 9.87 1.65
CA MET A 125 7.23 9.81 2.36
C MET A 125 8.41 10.10 1.42
N PRO A 126 9.55 10.58 1.93
CA PRO A 126 10.76 10.77 1.12
C PRO A 126 11.26 9.46 0.50
N VAL A 127 11.73 9.55 -0.75
CA VAL A 127 12.29 8.44 -1.53
C VAL A 127 13.81 8.57 -1.61
N GLU A 128 14.54 7.49 -1.35
CA GLU A 128 15.99 7.44 -1.54
C GLU A 128 16.30 7.18 -3.03
N ILE A 129 17.24 7.94 -3.61
CA ILE A 129 17.70 7.71 -4.99
C ILE A 129 19.20 7.39 -4.99
N LYS A 130 19.55 6.23 -5.54
CA LYS A 130 20.94 5.84 -5.79
C LYS A 130 21.27 5.99 -7.26
N PHE A 131 22.37 6.67 -7.55
CA PHE A 131 22.87 6.87 -8.90
C PHE A 131 24.11 6.02 -9.15
N SER A 132 24.20 5.42 -10.34
CA SER A 132 25.43 4.82 -10.84
C SER A 132 25.66 5.19 -12.32
N GLU A 133 26.93 5.32 -12.68
CA GLU A 133 27.36 5.54 -14.05
C GLU A 133 28.44 4.53 -14.40
N ARG A 134 28.33 3.92 -15.58
CA ARG A 134 29.38 3.07 -16.14
C ARG A 134 29.69 3.51 -17.56
N LYS A 135 30.99 3.56 -17.86
CA LYS A 135 31.51 3.87 -19.19
C LYS A 135 31.94 2.56 -19.86
N THR A 136 31.46 2.34 -21.07
CA THR A 136 31.88 1.23 -21.92
C THR A 136 32.40 1.81 -23.23
N GLU A 137 32.98 0.97 -24.09
CA GLU A 137 33.39 1.42 -25.41
C GLU A 137 32.19 1.99 -26.18
N GLY A 138 32.30 3.26 -26.58
CA GLY A 138 31.27 3.98 -27.33
C GLY A 138 30.00 4.36 -26.56
N LYS A 139 29.87 4.09 -25.25
CA LYS A 139 28.65 4.42 -24.48
C LYS A 139 28.92 4.83 -23.05
N VAL A 140 28.04 5.69 -22.53
CA VAL A 140 27.89 5.94 -21.08
C VAL A 140 26.49 5.49 -20.68
N ILE A 141 26.40 4.59 -19.71
CA ILE A 141 25.13 4.07 -19.20
C ILE A 141 24.95 4.58 -17.77
N ARG A 142 23.84 5.27 -17.56
CA ARG A 142 23.42 5.82 -16.27
C ARG A 142 22.22 5.08 -15.76
N GLU A 143 22.21 4.83 -14.46
CA GLU A 143 21.11 4.18 -13.77
C GLU A 143 20.80 4.91 -12.47
N TRP A 144 19.51 5.17 -12.26
CA TRP A 144 18.96 5.68 -11.01
C TRP A 144 18.00 4.65 -10.46
N ILE A 145 18.18 4.29 -9.19
CA ILE A 145 17.29 3.39 -8.45
C ILE A 145 16.62 4.22 -7.36
N ALA A 146 15.31 4.37 -7.46
CA ALA A 146 14.48 4.99 -6.44
C ALA A 146 13.97 3.89 -5.48
N THR A 147 14.11 4.07 -4.17
CA THR A 147 13.68 3.11 -3.15
C THR A 147 12.91 3.85 -2.06
N ASP A 148 11.70 3.38 -1.75
CA ASP A 148 10.93 3.91 -0.63
C ASP A 148 11.44 3.36 0.71
N ARG A 149 10.83 3.83 1.80
CA ARG A 149 11.15 3.36 3.15
C ARG A 149 10.76 1.89 3.40
N CYS A 150 9.90 1.35 2.54
CA CYS A 150 9.26 0.05 2.67
C CYS A 150 10.00 -1.04 1.87
N GLY A 151 11.04 -0.64 1.14
CA GLY A 151 11.89 -1.49 0.33
C GLY A 151 11.35 -1.72 -1.09
N ASN A 152 10.27 -1.05 -1.50
CA ASN A 152 9.84 -1.10 -2.89
C ASN A 152 10.73 -0.17 -3.72
N SER A 153 11.04 -0.59 -4.96
CA SER A 153 12.02 0.11 -5.78
C SER A 153 11.64 0.18 -7.25
N SER A 154 12.04 1.26 -7.91
CA SER A 154 11.96 1.40 -9.37
C SER A 154 13.27 1.88 -9.95
N THR A 155 13.50 1.58 -11.23
CA THR A 155 14.76 1.90 -11.93
C THR A 155 14.48 2.76 -13.16
N MET A 156 15.33 3.77 -13.36
CA MET A 156 15.42 4.57 -14.58
C MET A 156 16.82 4.43 -15.16
N ARG A 157 16.89 4.21 -16.48
CA ARG A 157 18.14 4.08 -17.21
C ARG A 157 18.20 5.12 -18.33
N GLN A 158 19.39 5.66 -18.55
CA GLN A 158 19.73 6.49 -19.70
C GLN A 158 20.99 5.94 -20.36
N VAL A 159 21.01 5.89 -21.69
CA VAL A 159 22.16 5.54 -22.50
C VAL A 159 22.59 6.74 -23.33
N LEU A 160 23.85 7.14 -23.17
CA LEU A 160 24.51 8.12 -24.01
C LEU A 160 25.39 7.35 -25.01
N THR A 161 25.13 7.49 -26.30
CA THR A 161 25.98 6.93 -27.35
C THR A 161 27.02 7.97 -27.73
N LEU A 162 28.30 7.60 -27.65
CA LEU A 162 29.41 8.49 -27.99
C LEU A 162 29.66 8.42 -29.49
N VAL A 163 29.56 9.58 -30.14
CA VAL A 163 29.82 9.72 -31.57
C VAL A 163 31.08 10.54 -31.79
N ASP A 164 31.86 10.16 -32.78
CA ASP A 164 32.98 10.99 -33.24
C ASP A 164 32.38 12.15 -34.04
N SER A 165 32.83 13.37 -33.73
CA SER A 165 32.41 14.60 -34.41
C SER A 165 32.83 14.62 -35.87
#